data_AF-A0A231GTU3-F1
#
_entry.id   AF-A0A231GTU3-F1
#
_cell.length_a   1.000
_cell.length_b   1.000
_cell.length_c   1.000
_cell.angle_alpha   90.00
_cell.angle_beta   90.00
_cell.angle_gamma   90.00
#
_symmetry.space_group_name_H-M   'P 1'
#
loop_
_entity.id
_entity.type
_entity.pdbx_description
1 polymer ?
#
loop_
_entity_poly.entity_id
_entity_poly.type
_entity_poly.pdbx_seq_one_letter_code
_entity_poly.pdbx_strand_id
1 'polypeptide(L)'
;MPGRSTPTSSKRRDTTTTTPAGDDSSIHEQRLTARASSGPHLLAWVAATRQTFTICNPGGHPVAHDRFHRDLLIDSDDVATETAALQAIWLAAHGKDLWGADVATFRIVTSRLVTDTDALHRAAVTSGLVLDLVVDATTNPATDHQLGVRVEWRRADLTCLIQHPRNSR
;
A
#
# COMPACT_ATOMS: atom_id res chain seq x y z
N MET A 1 71.12 24.75 5.37
CA MET A 1 70.10 24.01 6.15
C MET A 1 68.76 24.75 5.99
N PRO A 2 67.63 24.06 5.82
CA PRO A 2 66.69 24.24 4.70
C PRO A 2 65.30 24.81 5.06
N GLY A 3 64.47 25.08 4.02
CA GLY A 3 62.98 25.13 4.07
C GLY A 3 62.38 26.50 3.70
N ARG A 4 61.90 26.82 2.49
CA ARG A 4 60.86 26.26 1.58
C ARG A 4 59.40 26.66 1.92
N SER A 5 58.78 27.40 0.99
CA SER A 5 57.35 27.40 0.54
C SER A 5 56.19 28.02 1.35
N THR A 6 55.58 29.10 0.80
CA THR A 6 54.16 29.32 0.30
C THR A 6 52.95 28.63 0.97
N PRO A 7 51.66 28.96 0.66
CA PRO A 7 50.95 30.22 0.31
C PRO A 7 49.53 30.36 0.98
N THR A 8 48.78 31.43 0.62
CA THR A 8 47.29 31.56 0.51
C THR A 8 46.37 31.23 1.69
N SER A 9 45.54 32.19 2.12
CA SER A 9 44.30 31.93 2.85
C SER A 9 43.08 32.26 2.00
N SER A 10 42.43 31.20 1.55
CA SER A 10 41.22 31.21 0.72
C SER A 10 39.98 31.56 1.52
N LYS A 11 39.20 32.46 0.93
CA LYS A 11 37.79 32.77 1.21
C LYS A 11 36.98 31.47 1.32
N ARG A 12 36.52 31.12 2.52
CA ARG A 12 35.58 30.03 2.76
C ARG A 12 34.28 30.35 2.02
N ARG A 13 33.96 29.51 1.03
CA ARG A 13 32.62 29.35 0.47
C ARG A 13 31.86 28.45 1.42
N ASP A 14 30.84 28.99 2.07
CA ASP A 14 29.75 28.17 2.60
C ASP A 14 28.85 27.80 1.43
N THR A 15 29.03 26.60 0.92
CA THR A 15 28.05 25.95 0.05
C THR A 15 27.17 25.10 0.95
N THR A 16 26.04 25.67 1.35
CA THR A 16 24.91 24.90 1.87
C THR A 16 24.36 24.09 0.71
N THR A 17 24.80 22.83 0.60
CA THR A 17 24.18 21.85 -0.29
C THR A 17 22.83 21.48 0.31
N THR A 18 21.78 22.15 -0.15
CA THR A 18 20.41 21.65 -0.01
C THR A 18 20.25 20.50 -1.01
N THR A 19 20.40 19.27 -0.54
CA THR A 19 20.04 18.08 -1.31
C THR A 19 18.52 18.10 -1.56
N PRO A 20 18.04 17.94 -2.80
CA PRO A 20 16.61 17.85 -3.06
C PRO A 20 16.09 16.49 -2.57
N ALA A 21 15.11 16.51 -1.67
CA ALA A 21 14.46 15.32 -1.09
C ALA A 21 13.74 14.41 -2.13
N GLY A 22 13.75 14.78 -3.42
CA GLY A 22 13.15 13.99 -4.50
C GLY A 22 14.00 12.79 -4.96
N ASP A 23 15.33 12.84 -4.79
CA ASP A 23 16.21 11.79 -5.33
C ASP A 23 16.17 10.53 -4.45
N ASP A 24 16.16 10.69 -3.12
CA ASP A 24 16.13 9.57 -2.17
C ASP A 24 14.81 8.78 -2.21
N SER A 25 13.68 9.46 -2.41
CA SER A 25 12.36 8.80 -2.52
C SER A 25 12.26 7.93 -3.77
N SER A 26 12.72 8.46 -4.92
CA SER A 26 12.66 7.74 -6.20
C SER A 26 13.61 6.53 -6.23
N ILE A 27 14.81 6.65 -5.63
CA ILE A 27 15.75 5.53 -5.50
C ILE A 27 15.19 4.46 -4.55
N HIS A 28 14.52 4.87 -3.47
CA HIS A 28 13.88 3.94 -2.54
C HIS A 28 12.76 3.14 -3.22
N GLU A 29 11.89 3.81 -3.97
CA GLU A 29 10.80 3.17 -4.72
C GLU A 29 11.31 2.21 -5.81
N GLN A 30 12.36 2.60 -6.55
CA GLN A 30 12.96 1.72 -7.55
C GLN A 30 13.56 0.46 -6.91
N ARG A 31 14.24 0.60 -5.76
CA ARG A 31 14.78 -0.55 -5.01
C ARG A 31 13.67 -1.43 -4.45
N LEU A 32 12.58 -0.83 -3.96
CA LEU A 32 11.41 -1.56 -3.49
C LEU A 32 10.79 -2.37 -4.63
N THR A 33 10.59 -1.76 -5.80
CA THR A 33 10.06 -2.39 -7.01
C THR A 33 10.93 -3.57 -7.46
N ALA A 34 12.24 -3.39 -7.52
CA ALA A 34 13.17 -4.45 -7.88
C ALA A 34 13.08 -5.65 -6.91
N ARG A 35 13.02 -5.39 -5.59
CA ARG A 35 12.90 -6.47 -4.59
C ARG A 35 11.51 -7.13 -4.59
N ALA A 36 10.45 -6.38 -4.81
CA ALA A 36 9.08 -6.91 -4.83
C ALA A 36 8.82 -7.84 -6.03
N SER A 37 9.58 -7.69 -7.13
CA SER A 37 9.47 -8.54 -8.31
C SER A 37 9.78 -10.03 -8.07
N SER A 38 10.52 -10.35 -7.00
CA SER A 38 10.78 -11.72 -6.54
C SER A 38 10.03 -12.09 -5.27
N GLY A 39 9.24 -11.16 -4.72
CA GLY A 39 8.44 -11.34 -3.52
C GLY A 39 7.04 -11.91 -3.82
N PRO A 40 6.22 -12.12 -2.78
CA PRO A 40 4.84 -12.54 -2.97
C PRO A 40 4.04 -11.44 -3.67
N HIS A 41 3.07 -11.88 -4.48
CA HIS A 41 2.06 -11.01 -5.07
C HIS A 41 0.78 -11.17 -4.27
N LEU A 42 0.28 -10.10 -3.67
CA LEU A 42 -0.97 -10.08 -2.94
C LEU A 42 -2.04 -9.43 -3.82
N LEU A 43 -3.28 -9.88 -3.69
CA LEU A 43 -4.44 -9.22 -4.28
C LEU A 43 -5.59 -9.13 -3.29
N ALA A 44 -6.24 -7.98 -3.27
CA ALA A 44 -7.49 -7.78 -2.56
C ALA A 44 -8.52 -7.07 -3.45
N TRP A 45 -9.77 -7.49 -3.33
CA TRP A 45 -10.92 -6.75 -3.86
C TRP A 45 -11.50 -5.89 -2.75
N VAL A 46 -11.76 -4.62 -3.04
CA VAL A 46 -12.19 -3.63 -2.05
C VAL A 46 -13.45 -2.93 -2.53
N ALA A 47 -14.42 -2.81 -1.65
CA ALA A 47 -15.57 -1.95 -1.84
C ALA A 47 -15.94 -1.30 -0.50
N ALA A 48 -16.56 -0.12 -0.59
CA ALA A 48 -17.02 0.59 0.59
C ALA A 48 -18.32 1.34 0.32
N THR A 49 -19.08 1.51 1.39
CA THR A 49 -20.13 2.52 1.53
C THR A 49 -19.68 3.48 2.62
N ARG A 50 -20.38 4.61 2.80
CA ARG A 50 -20.07 5.55 3.90
C ARG A 50 -20.11 4.93 5.31
N GLN A 51 -20.68 3.74 5.47
CA GLN A 51 -20.84 3.08 6.77
C GLN A 51 -19.97 1.84 6.94
N THR A 52 -19.67 1.14 5.85
CA THR A 52 -19.06 -0.19 5.88
C THR A 52 -18.02 -0.33 4.81
N PHE A 53 -17.05 -1.22 5.04
CA PHE A 53 -16.12 -1.65 4.03
C PHE A 53 -16.12 -3.16 3.92
N THR A 54 -15.72 -3.65 2.76
CA THR A 54 -15.44 -5.07 2.55
C THR A 54 -14.15 -5.25 1.79
N ILE A 55 -13.36 -6.23 2.23
CA ILE A 55 -12.10 -6.63 1.63
C ILE A 55 -12.16 -8.12 1.41
N CYS A 56 -12.03 -8.54 0.16
CA CYS A 56 -12.05 -9.95 -0.24
C CYS A 56 -10.69 -10.41 -0.73
N ASN A 57 -10.43 -11.70 -0.53
CA ASN A 57 -9.27 -12.38 -1.09
C ASN A 57 -9.41 -12.57 -2.61
N PRO A 58 -8.38 -13.07 -3.32
CA PRO A 58 -8.44 -13.28 -4.76
C PRO A 58 -9.56 -14.20 -5.23
N GLY A 59 -10.03 -15.12 -4.36
CA GLY A 59 -11.17 -15.99 -4.63
C GLY A 59 -12.52 -15.36 -4.33
N GLY A 60 -12.60 -14.06 -4.04
CA GLY A 60 -13.85 -13.33 -3.79
C GLY A 60 -14.46 -13.55 -2.40
N HIS A 61 -13.77 -14.22 -1.49
CA HIS A 61 -14.28 -14.45 -0.13
C HIS A 61 -13.88 -13.31 0.81
N PRO A 62 -14.81 -12.79 1.64
CA PRO A 62 -14.49 -11.77 2.63
C PRO A 62 -13.40 -12.20 3.60
N VAL A 63 -12.37 -11.35 3.72
CA VAL A 63 -11.31 -11.43 4.74
C VAL A 63 -11.58 -10.42 5.84
N ALA A 64 -12.18 -9.28 5.49
CA ALA A 64 -12.64 -8.29 6.43
C ALA A 64 -13.94 -7.67 5.92
N HIS A 65 -14.92 -7.53 6.80
CA HIS A 65 -16.14 -6.77 6.55
C HIS A 65 -16.61 -6.19 7.87
N ASP A 66 -16.62 -4.87 7.96
CA ASP A 66 -16.98 -4.17 9.20
C ASP A 66 -17.52 -2.78 8.90
N ARG A 67 -18.05 -2.15 9.96
CA ARG A 67 -18.38 -0.73 9.95
C ARG A 67 -17.13 0.10 10.16
N PHE A 68 -17.08 1.27 9.53
CA PHE A 68 -16.11 2.28 9.94
C PHE A 68 -16.34 2.67 11.41
N HIS A 69 -15.26 3.06 12.09
CA HIS A 69 -15.37 3.50 13.48
C HIS A 69 -16.34 4.68 13.57
N ARG A 70 -17.19 4.70 14.60
CA ARG A 70 -18.25 5.71 14.75
C ARG A 70 -17.74 7.15 14.78
N ASP A 71 -16.48 7.34 15.15
CA ASP A 71 -15.82 8.65 15.26
C ASP A 71 -15.14 9.07 13.95
N LEU A 72 -15.10 8.18 12.94
CA LEU A 72 -14.56 8.48 11.63
C LEU A 72 -15.66 9.06 10.74
N LEU A 73 -15.50 10.32 10.33
CA LEU A 73 -16.45 10.99 9.45
C LEU A 73 -16.13 10.63 7.99
N ILE A 74 -17.00 9.82 7.39
CA ILE A 74 -16.95 9.50 5.95
C ILE A 74 -17.97 10.36 5.22
N ASP A 75 -17.49 11.45 4.64
CA ASP A 75 -18.32 12.47 3.98
C ASP A 75 -18.79 12.08 2.57
N SER A 76 -18.10 11.13 1.94
CA SER A 76 -18.32 10.70 0.57
C SER A 76 -17.97 9.22 0.37
N ASP A 77 -18.49 8.63 -0.72
CA ASP A 77 -18.18 7.24 -1.09
C ASP A 77 -16.72 7.07 -1.56
N ASP A 78 -16.11 8.14 -2.09
CA ASP A 78 -14.72 8.12 -2.54
C ASP A 78 -13.77 8.05 -1.33
N VAL A 79 -14.03 8.88 -0.30
CA VAL A 79 -13.34 8.79 1.00
C VAL A 79 -13.57 7.45 1.67
N ALA A 80 -14.77 6.86 1.54
CA ALA A 80 -15.04 5.52 2.03
C ALA A 80 -14.14 4.47 1.35
N THR A 81 -14.03 4.55 0.03
CA THR A 81 -13.23 3.63 -0.79
C THR A 81 -11.73 3.80 -0.49
N GLU A 82 -11.25 5.04 -0.37
CA GLU A 82 -9.88 5.34 0.04
C GLU A 82 -9.56 4.79 1.44
N THR A 83 -10.45 5.02 2.41
CA THR A 83 -10.30 4.49 3.77
C THR A 83 -10.26 2.96 3.78
N ALA A 84 -11.13 2.31 3.00
CA ALA A 84 -11.13 0.85 2.86
C ALA A 84 -9.84 0.34 2.19
N ALA A 85 -9.32 1.05 1.19
CA ALA A 85 -8.04 0.72 0.56
C ALA A 85 -6.87 0.84 1.54
N LEU A 86 -6.86 1.85 2.42
CA LEU A 86 -5.87 1.95 3.51
C LEU A 86 -5.95 0.75 4.48
N GLN A 87 -7.16 0.30 4.82
CA GLN A 87 -7.33 -0.92 5.61
C GLN A 87 -6.79 -2.16 4.88
N ALA A 88 -7.02 -2.25 3.57
CA ALA A 88 -6.49 -3.35 2.75
C ALA A 88 -4.96 -3.34 2.71
N ILE A 89 -4.32 -2.17 2.59
CA ILE A 89 -2.85 -2.00 2.68
C ILE A 89 -2.34 -2.52 4.02
N TRP A 90 -3.01 -2.13 5.12
CA TRP A 90 -2.63 -2.56 6.46
C TRP A 90 -2.74 -4.09 6.64
N LEU A 91 -3.81 -4.71 6.12
CA LEU A 91 -3.99 -6.16 6.14
C LEU A 91 -2.96 -6.89 5.26
N ALA A 92 -2.67 -6.36 4.07
CA ALA A 92 -1.67 -6.93 3.17
C ALA A 92 -0.27 -6.88 3.78
N ALA A 93 0.07 -5.80 4.49
CA ALA A 93 1.33 -5.69 5.22
C ALA A 93 1.44 -6.78 6.31
N HIS A 94 0.37 -6.98 7.09
CA HIS A 94 0.32 -8.06 8.07
C HIS A 94 0.43 -9.44 7.43
N GLY A 95 -0.28 -9.69 6.32
CA GLY A 95 -0.19 -10.95 5.57
C GLY A 95 1.21 -11.22 5.02
N LYS A 96 1.89 -10.18 4.49
CA LYS A 96 3.28 -10.24 4.04
C LYS A 96 4.23 -10.61 5.19
N ASP A 97 4.07 -9.97 6.35
CA ASP A 97 4.92 -10.23 7.51
C ASP A 97 4.72 -11.65 8.05
N LEU A 98 3.47 -12.15 8.09
CA LEU A 98 3.17 -13.54 8.47
C LEU A 98 3.81 -14.56 7.52
N TRP A 99 3.97 -14.21 6.25
CA TRP A 99 4.68 -15.04 5.26
C TRP A 99 6.21 -14.96 5.39
N GLY A 100 6.73 -13.96 6.12
CA GLY A 100 8.17 -13.72 6.26
C GLY A 100 8.79 -12.97 5.09
N ALA A 101 8.01 -12.22 4.31
CA ALA A 101 8.53 -11.36 3.24
C ALA A 101 8.86 -9.96 3.77
N ASP A 102 10.02 -9.44 3.38
CA ASP A 102 10.34 -8.03 3.63
C ASP A 102 9.51 -7.09 2.76
N VAL A 103 9.30 -7.47 1.49
CA VAL A 103 8.62 -6.67 0.47
C VAL A 103 7.66 -7.52 -0.35
N ALA A 104 6.60 -6.90 -0.87
CA ALA A 104 5.64 -7.58 -1.72
C ALA A 104 5.01 -6.63 -2.75
N THR A 105 4.49 -7.21 -3.84
CA THR A 105 3.60 -6.47 -4.74
C THR A 105 2.17 -6.64 -4.23
N PHE A 106 1.40 -5.56 -4.15
CA PHE A 106 0.01 -5.62 -3.72
C PHE A 106 -0.91 -4.96 -4.75
N ARG A 107 -1.76 -5.78 -5.36
CA ARG A 107 -2.84 -5.30 -6.23
C ARG A 107 -4.11 -5.06 -5.44
N ILE A 108 -4.62 -3.83 -5.49
CA ILE A 108 -5.94 -3.50 -4.95
C ILE A 108 -6.88 -3.28 -6.12
N VAL A 109 -7.98 -4.04 -6.16
CA VAL A 109 -9.07 -3.82 -7.11
C VAL A 109 -10.24 -3.19 -6.38
N THR A 110 -10.45 -1.89 -6.58
CA THR A 110 -11.50 -1.10 -5.94
C THR A 110 -12.77 -1.09 -6.79
N SER A 111 -13.94 -1.00 -6.16
CA SER A 111 -15.22 -0.89 -6.89
C SER A 111 -15.52 0.51 -7.41
N ARG A 112 -14.72 1.50 -6.99
CA ARG A 112 -14.85 2.92 -7.31
C ARG A 112 -13.47 3.57 -7.38
N LEU A 113 -13.41 4.76 -7.96
CA LEU A 113 -12.19 5.56 -8.01
C LEU A 113 -11.76 5.98 -6.58
N VAL A 114 -10.45 6.06 -6.39
CA VAL A 114 -9.84 6.64 -5.19
C VAL A 114 -9.40 8.06 -5.51
N THR A 115 -9.70 9.00 -4.61
CA THR A 115 -9.37 10.42 -4.74
C THR A 115 -7.89 10.73 -4.55
N ASP A 116 -7.27 10.25 -3.46
CA ASP A 116 -5.84 10.48 -3.19
C ASP A 116 -5.04 9.19 -3.39
N THR A 117 -4.70 8.89 -4.65
CA THR A 117 -3.86 7.74 -4.99
C THR A 117 -2.45 7.87 -4.42
N ASP A 118 -1.94 9.09 -4.27
CA ASP A 118 -0.58 9.33 -3.76
C ASP A 118 -0.47 9.00 -2.27
N ALA A 119 -1.52 9.27 -1.48
CA ALA A 119 -1.60 8.84 -0.10
C ALA A 119 -1.58 7.31 0.03
N LEU A 120 -2.30 6.59 -0.85
CA LEU A 120 -2.25 5.13 -0.88
C LEU A 120 -0.86 4.62 -1.25
N HIS A 121 -0.22 5.21 -2.27
CA HIS A 121 1.14 4.84 -2.66
C HIS A 121 2.14 5.05 -1.51
N ARG A 122 2.09 6.20 -0.83
CA ARG A 122 2.94 6.46 0.35
C ARG A 122 2.69 5.44 1.46
N ALA A 123 1.43 5.16 1.79
CA ALA A 123 1.07 4.18 2.80
C ALA A 123 1.61 2.77 2.45
N ALA A 124 1.46 2.36 1.18
CA ALA A 124 1.99 1.09 0.69
C ALA A 124 3.52 1.03 0.79
N VAL A 125 4.24 2.05 0.32
CA VAL A 125 5.71 2.12 0.38
C VAL A 125 6.19 2.03 1.83
N THR A 126 5.58 2.79 2.75
CA THR A 126 5.93 2.72 4.19
C THR A 126 5.69 1.35 4.82
N SER A 127 4.82 0.54 4.20
CA SER A 127 4.50 -0.82 4.62
C SER A 127 5.31 -1.90 3.89
N GLY A 128 6.29 -1.51 3.04
CA GLY A 128 7.07 -2.44 2.23
C GLY A 128 6.29 -3.05 1.06
N LEU A 129 5.25 -2.36 0.58
CA LEU A 129 4.39 -2.81 -0.50
C LEU A 129 4.58 -1.95 -1.75
N VAL A 130 4.66 -2.60 -2.92
CA VAL A 130 4.54 -1.95 -4.23
C VAL A 130 3.09 -2.04 -4.65
N LEU A 131 2.41 -0.89 -4.68
CA LEU A 131 0.97 -0.82 -4.95
C LEU A 131 0.68 -0.83 -6.46
N ASP A 132 -0.25 -1.69 -6.86
CA ASP A 132 -0.90 -1.69 -8.17
C ASP A 132 -2.41 -1.46 -7.95
N LEU A 133 -2.91 -0.27 -8.28
CA LEU A 133 -4.30 0.11 -8.04
C LEU A 133 -5.12 -0.02 -9.33
N VAL A 134 -6.21 -0.79 -9.25
CA VAL A 134 -7.13 -1.04 -10.35
C VAL A 134 -8.55 -0.71 -9.89
N VAL A 135 -9.39 -0.24 -10.81
CA VAL A 135 -10.82 -0.02 -10.57
C VAL A 135 -11.61 -1.00 -11.42
N ASP A 136 -12.49 -1.77 -10.78
CA ASP A 136 -13.49 -2.62 -11.43
C ASP A 136 -14.80 -2.47 -10.68
N ALA A 137 -15.75 -1.74 -11.25
CA ALA A 137 -17.07 -1.53 -10.65
C ALA A 137 -18.07 -2.63 -11.00
N THR A 138 -17.74 -3.51 -11.96
CA THR A 138 -18.72 -4.42 -12.59
C THR A 138 -18.61 -5.82 -12.02
N THR A 139 -17.39 -6.30 -11.77
CA THR A 139 -17.15 -7.70 -11.37
C THR A 139 -16.58 -7.85 -9.96
N ASN A 140 -16.46 -6.74 -9.23
CA ASN A 140 -15.82 -6.73 -7.94
C ASN A 140 -16.66 -7.44 -6.88
N PRO A 141 -16.23 -8.61 -6.38
CA PRO A 141 -17.02 -9.40 -5.45
C PRO A 141 -17.24 -8.68 -4.11
N ALA A 142 -16.43 -7.67 -3.78
CA ALA A 142 -16.61 -6.88 -2.57
C ALA A 142 -17.90 -6.05 -2.58
N THR A 143 -18.58 -5.89 -3.72
CA THR A 143 -19.88 -5.20 -3.81
C THR A 143 -21.06 -6.06 -3.35
N ASP A 144 -20.92 -7.39 -3.35
CA ASP A 144 -22.07 -8.32 -3.23
C ASP A 144 -22.44 -8.70 -1.79
N HIS A 145 -21.89 -8.02 -0.78
CA HIS A 145 -21.99 -8.48 0.60
C HIS A 145 -23.25 -8.04 1.35
N GLN A 146 -23.74 -8.95 2.18
CA GLN A 146 -24.94 -8.78 2.99
C GLN A 146 -24.67 -7.88 4.19
N LEU A 147 -25.43 -6.78 4.28
CA LEU A 147 -25.48 -5.90 5.44
C LEU A 147 -25.81 -6.71 6.71
N GLY A 148 -25.01 -6.55 7.76
CA GLY A 148 -25.25 -7.14 9.09
C GLY A 148 -24.41 -8.36 9.44
N VAL A 149 -23.65 -8.92 8.49
CA VAL A 149 -22.60 -9.90 8.79
C VAL A 149 -21.32 -9.14 9.14
N ARG A 150 -20.57 -9.55 10.17
CA ARG A 150 -19.26 -8.98 10.48
C ARG A 150 -18.19 -10.04 10.24
N VAL A 151 -17.17 -9.70 9.46
CA VAL A 151 -16.01 -10.57 9.23
C VAL A 151 -14.80 -9.91 9.87
N GLU A 152 -14.37 -10.48 10.99
CA GLU A 152 -13.25 -9.96 11.77
C GLU A 152 -11.93 -10.49 11.23
N TRP A 153 -11.10 -9.58 10.72
CA TRP A 153 -9.80 -9.90 10.12
C TRP A 153 -8.88 -10.68 11.06
N ARG A 154 -8.97 -10.48 12.38
CA ARG A 154 -8.14 -11.17 13.39
C ARG A 154 -8.30 -12.69 13.37
N ARG A 155 -9.44 -13.17 12.87
CA ARG A 155 -9.77 -14.59 12.77
C ARG A 155 -9.57 -15.14 11.36
N ALA A 156 -9.29 -14.26 10.39
CA ALA A 156 -9.04 -14.63 9.02
C ALA A 156 -7.56 -15.00 8.82
N ASP A 157 -7.32 -15.98 7.96
CA ASP A 157 -5.97 -16.27 7.47
C ASP A 157 -5.56 -15.20 6.45
N LEU A 158 -4.74 -14.24 6.86
CA LEU A 158 -4.31 -13.14 5.98
C LEU A 158 -3.36 -13.61 4.87
N THR A 159 -2.78 -14.81 4.96
CA THR A 159 -1.98 -15.38 3.87
C THR A 159 -2.83 -15.71 2.66
N CYS A 160 -4.17 -15.80 2.81
CA CYS A 160 -5.09 -16.01 1.69
C CYS A 160 -5.15 -14.83 0.70
N LEU A 161 -4.60 -13.66 1.06
CA LEU A 161 -4.41 -12.54 0.14
C LEU A 161 -3.32 -12.81 -0.90
N ILE A 162 -2.42 -13.76 -0.65
CA ILE A 162 -1.34 -14.10 -1.56
C ILE A 162 -1.93 -14.80 -2.80
N GLN A 163 -1.66 -14.21 -3.95
CA GLN A 163 -1.80 -14.88 -5.22
C GLN A 163 -0.70 -15.93 -5.31
N HIS A 164 -1.05 -17.17 -5.00
CA HIS A 164 -0.26 -18.26 -5.52
C HIS A 164 -0.31 -18.18 -7.05
N PRO A 165 0.84 -18.36 -7.75
CA PRO A 165 0.81 -18.67 -9.17
C PRO A 165 0.12 -20.03 -9.33
N ARG A 166 -1.21 -20.03 -9.29
CA ARG A 166 -2.01 -21.14 -9.77
C ARG A 166 -1.97 -21.00 -11.27
N ASN A 167 -1.33 -21.99 -11.91
CA ASN A 167 -1.36 -22.26 -13.34
C ASN A 167 -2.53 -21.53 -14.02
N SER A 168 -2.20 -20.57 -14.87
CA SER A 168 -3.05 -20.20 -15.99
C SER A 168 -3.48 -21.50 -16.67
N ARG A 169 -4.75 -21.86 -16.50
CA ARG A 169 -5.45 -22.77 -17.40
C ARG A 169 -6.35 -21.93 -18.28
#